data_AF-A0A1E4RVW0-F1
#
_entry.id   AF-A0A1E4RVW0-F1
#
_cell.length_a   1.000
_cell.length_b   1.000
_cell.length_c   1.000
_cell.angle_alpha   90.00
_cell.angle_beta   90.00
_cell.angle_gamma   90.00
#
_symmetry.space_group_name_H-M   'P 1'
#
loop_
_entity.id
_entity.type
_entity.pdbx_description
1 polymer ?
#
loop_
_entity_poly.entity_id
_entity_poly.type
_entity_poly.pdbx_seq_one_letter_code
_entity_poly.pdbx_strand_id
1 'polypeptide(L)'
;MGQIDQMDYTTDSYSYINAYESRPQASTSERQMQPIGKKQQKIPCDICGRMISRDILRHRRTHDRTSRFQCVFPKECCTHKTGFFNRRYDFKKHLLHIHFILDDPKVKKLKSLEQKLRKRGHCLCGQEMSAQESLDHITQVDENQEPVCPDLAQR
;
A
#
# COMPACT_ATOMS: atom_id res chain seq x y z
N MET A 1 35.22 29.27 59.07
CA MET A 1 33.76 29.30 58.84
C MET A 1 33.58 29.32 57.33
N GLY A 2 33.39 28.21 56.61
CA GLY A 2 32.27 27.27 56.74
C GLY A 2 30.97 28.00 56.36
N GLN A 3 30.13 27.58 55.41
CA GLN A 3 30.00 26.29 54.72
C GLN A 3 28.81 26.40 53.70
N ILE A 4 28.75 25.52 52.68
CA ILE A 4 27.60 24.92 51.92
C ILE A 4 26.62 25.78 51.07
N ASP A 5 26.04 25.37 49.92
CA ASP A 5 25.81 24.06 49.21
C ASP A 5 25.79 24.30 47.67
N GLN A 6 26.43 23.50 46.80
CA GLN A 6 25.99 22.24 46.15
C GLN A 6 24.62 22.24 45.46
N MET A 7 24.60 22.21 44.11
CA MET A 7 23.75 21.31 43.30
C MET A 7 24.37 21.11 41.90
N ASP A 8 24.29 19.87 41.47
CA ASP A 8 24.96 19.16 40.39
C ASP A 8 23.99 18.87 39.23
N TYR A 9 24.44 19.08 37.99
CA TYR A 9 23.89 18.36 36.84
C TYR A 9 24.99 18.13 35.81
N THR A 10 25.26 16.86 35.60
CA THR A 10 26.36 16.32 34.80
C THR A 10 26.06 16.41 33.31
N THR A 11 26.79 17.26 32.58
CA THR A 11 26.93 17.17 31.13
C THR A 11 28.26 16.53 30.81
N ASP A 12 28.29 15.20 30.79
CA ASP A 12 29.49 14.46 30.42
C ASP A 12 29.58 14.29 28.90
N SER A 13 30.66 14.85 28.37
CA SER A 13 31.09 14.82 26.99
C SER A 13 31.82 13.52 26.71
N TYR A 14 31.28 12.64 25.86
CA TYR A 14 32.03 11.49 25.35
C TYR A 14 32.08 11.48 23.81
N SER A 15 33.20 12.02 23.35
CA SER A 15 34.07 11.54 22.26
C SER A 15 33.51 10.48 21.30
N TYR A 16 33.33 10.96 20.07
CA TYR A 16 33.27 10.20 18.83
C TYR A 16 34.54 9.35 18.64
N ILE A 17 34.41 8.02 18.72
CA ILE A 17 35.44 7.08 18.25
C ILE A 17 34.82 6.16 17.20
N ASN A 18 35.48 6.17 16.05
CA ASN A 18 35.18 5.43 14.84
C ASN A 18 35.15 3.91 15.08
N ALA A 19 34.01 3.27 14.79
CA ALA A 19 33.86 1.81 14.71
C ALA A 19 33.82 1.32 13.24
N TYR A 20 34.69 1.88 12.38
CA TYR A 20 35.07 1.21 11.15
C TYR A 20 36.38 0.47 11.45
N GLU A 21 36.30 -0.84 11.72
CA GLU A 21 37.29 -1.85 11.30
C GLU A 21 36.97 -3.19 11.95
N SER A 22 37.08 -4.25 11.14
CA SER A 22 36.92 -5.68 11.47
C SER A 22 35.56 -6.31 11.13
N ARG A 23 35.10 -6.14 9.88
CA ARG A 23 34.17 -7.11 9.26
C ARG A 23 34.99 -8.06 8.36
N PRO A 24 35.08 -9.36 8.68
CA PRO A 24 35.83 -10.30 7.85
C PRO A 24 35.17 -10.44 6.47
N GLN A 25 36.00 -10.36 5.43
CA GLN A 25 35.58 -10.53 4.04
C GLN A 25 35.19 -12.00 3.81
N ALA A 26 33.90 -12.27 3.72
CA ALA A 26 33.39 -13.54 3.25
C ALA A 26 33.71 -13.69 1.76
N SER A 27 34.40 -14.77 1.44
CA SER A 27 34.76 -15.22 0.10
C SER A 27 33.54 -15.30 -0.82
N THR A 28 33.71 -14.76 -2.03
CA THR A 28 32.75 -14.86 -3.14
C THR A 28 32.65 -16.31 -3.59
N SER A 29 31.65 -17.04 -3.08
CA SER A 29 31.22 -18.32 -3.63
C SER A 29 30.16 -18.08 -4.70
N GLU A 30 30.57 -18.39 -5.93
CA GLU A 30 29.79 -18.99 -7.03
C GLU A 30 28.27 -18.76 -7.02
N ARG A 31 27.83 -17.91 -7.95
CA ARG A 31 26.42 -17.68 -8.29
C ARG A 31 25.84 -18.95 -8.91
N GLN A 32 25.30 -19.84 -8.09
CA GLN A 32 24.56 -21.02 -8.53
C GLN A 32 23.39 -20.59 -9.44
N MET A 33 23.47 -20.99 -10.71
CA MET A 33 22.36 -20.89 -11.65
C MET A 33 21.22 -21.81 -11.18
N GLN A 34 20.06 -21.21 -10.91
CA GLN A 34 18.86 -21.95 -10.50
C GLN A 34 18.27 -22.75 -11.69
N PRO A 35 17.72 -23.96 -11.46
CA PRO A 35 17.33 -24.90 -12.51
C PRO A 35 16.01 -24.55 -13.23
N ILE A 36 15.91 -25.14 -14.43
CA ILE A 36 14.86 -25.10 -15.45
C ILE A 36 13.43 -25.16 -14.87
N GLY A 37 12.58 -24.24 -15.33
CA GLY A 37 11.22 -24.02 -14.81
C GLY A 37 10.31 -25.25 -14.84
N LYS A 38 9.75 -25.61 -13.68
CA LYS A 38 8.71 -26.62 -13.54
C LYS A 38 7.48 -26.19 -14.37
N LYS A 39 7.02 -27.04 -15.31
CA LYS A 39 5.76 -26.83 -16.04
C LYS A 39 4.62 -26.74 -15.01
N GLN A 40 3.99 -25.57 -14.91
CA GLN A 40 2.86 -25.37 -14.01
C GLN A 40 1.69 -26.28 -14.41
N GLN A 41 1.41 -27.30 -13.60
CA GLN A 41 0.26 -28.18 -13.81
C GLN A 41 -1.02 -27.35 -13.73
N LYS A 42 -1.91 -27.52 -14.71
CA LYS A 42 -3.20 -26.84 -14.76
C LYS A 42 -4.21 -27.65 -13.94
N ILE A 43 -4.85 -27.01 -12.97
CA ILE A 43 -5.87 -27.62 -12.11
C ILE A 43 -7.26 -27.13 -12.57
N PRO A 44 -8.25 -28.01 -12.79
CA PRO A 44 -9.62 -27.59 -13.10
C PRO A 44 -10.27 -26.93 -11.88
N CYS A 45 -11.05 -25.87 -12.12
CA CYS A 45 -11.91 -25.30 -11.08
C CYS A 45 -13.15 -26.17 -10.85
N ASP A 46 -13.41 -26.49 -9.59
CA ASP A 46 -14.58 -27.19 -9.08
C ASP A 46 -15.92 -26.49 -9.39
N ILE A 47 -15.91 -25.16 -9.53
CA ILE A 47 -17.13 -24.36 -9.72
C ILE A 47 -17.45 -24.10 -11.20
N CYS A 48 -16.45 -23.86 -12.05
CA CYS A 48 -16.67 -23.47 -13.45
C CYS A 48 -15.93 -24.33 -14.48
N GLY A 49 -15.22 -25.38 -14.05
CA GLY A 49 -14.49 -26.30 -14.92
C GLY A 49 -13.26 -25.72 -15.63
N ARG A 50 -12.95 -24.43 -15.45
CA ARG A 50 -11.85 -23.78 -16.16
C ARG A 50 -10.48 -24.28 -15.66
N MET A 51 -9.58 -24.60 -16.59
CA MET A 51 -8.21 -25.01 -16.28
C MET A 51 -7.33 -23.83 -15.85
N ILE A 52 -6.89 -23.81 -14.59
CA ILE A 52 -6.09 -22.73 -14.00
C ILE A 52 -4.64 -23.19 -13.79
N SER A 53 -3.68 -22.51 -14.41
CA SER A 53 -2.24 -22.84 -14.32
C SER A 53 -1.52 -22.25 -13.11
N ARG A 54 -1.96 -21.09 -12.61
CA ARG A 54 -1.17 -20.30 -11.66
C ARG A 54 -1.59 -20.49 -10.21
N ASP A 55 -2.82 -20.11 -9.89
CA ASP A 55 -3.29 -20.00 -8.50
C ASP A 55 -4.81 -20.25 -8.47
N ILE A 56 -5.18 -21.49 -8.12
CA ILE A 56 -6.56 -21.94 -8.06
C ILE A 56 -7.31 -21.31 -6.88
N LEU A 57 -6.65 -21.08 -5.74
CA LEU A 57 -7.26 -20.44 -4.56
C LEU A 57 -7.68 -19.01 -4.89
N ARG A 58 -6.82 -18.26 -5.58
CA ARG A 58 -7.12 -16.92 -6.06
C ARG A 58 -8.20 -16.90 -7.14
N HIS A 59 -8.29 -17.95 -7.95
CA HIS A 59 -9.39 -18.10 -8.91
C HIS A 59 -10.72 -18.34 -8.20
N ARG A 60 -10.78 -19.23 -7.19
CA ARG A 60 -12.03 -19.51 -6.44
C ARG A 60 -12.69 -18.25 -5.87
N ARG A 61 -11.90 -17.25 -5.47
CA ARG A 61 -12.41 -15.94 -5.01
C ARG A 61 -13.22 -15.15 -6.06
N THR A 62 -13.16 -15.49 -7.34
CA THR A 62 -14.04 -14.88 -8.35
C THR A 62 -15.46 -15.42 -8.30
N HIS A 63 -15.68 -16.55 -7.62
CA HIS A 63 -16.99 -17.16 -7.41
C HIS A 63 -17.63 -16.77 -6.07
N ASP A 64 -16.88 -16.10 -5.19
CA ASP A 64 -17.42 -15.56 -3.95
C ASP A 64 -18.51 -14.54 -4.28
N ARG A 65 -19.75 -14.81 -3.82
CA ARG A 65 -20.91 -13.93 -4.01
C ARG A 65 -20.84 -12.68 -3.14
N THR A 66 -20.14 -12.76 -2.01
CA THR A 66 -19.93 -11.66 -1.08
C THR A 66 -18.67 -10.88 -1.47
N SER A 67 -18.88 -9.62 -1.86
CA SER A 67 -17.75 -8.72 -2.08
C SER A 67 -17.15 -8.26 -0.77
N ARG A 68 -15.81 -8.17 -0.73
CA ARG A 68 -15.08 -7.78 0.48
C ARG A 68 -14.81 -6.29 0.59
N PHE A 69 -14.88 -5.59 -0.54
CA PHE A 69 -14.61 -4.16 -0.64
C PHE A 69 -15.63 -3.53 -1.56
N GLN A 70 -16.17 -2.39 -1.15
CA GLN A 70 -17.06 -1.56 -1.94
C GLN A 70 -16.38 -0.21 -2.15
N CYS A 71 -16.56 0.38 -3.33
CA CYS A 71 -16.14 1.76 -3.56
C CYS A 71 -16.86 2.68 -2.56
N VAL A 72 -16.10 3.54 -1.88
CA VAL A 72 -16.63 4.50 -0.91
C VAL A 72 -17.41 5.62 -1.58
N PHE A 73 -17.17 5.86 -2.88
CA PHE A 73 -17.90 6.84 -3.66
C PHE A 73 -19.23 6.27 -4.17
N PRO A 74 -20.29 7.09 -4.19
CA PRO A 74 -21.59 6.66 -4.66
C PRO A 74 -21.58 6.43 -6.18
N LYS A 75 -22.61 5.76 -6.70
CA LYS A 75 -22.59 5.17 -8.05
C LYS A 75 -22.52 6.24 -9.15
N GLU A 76 -23.05 7.42 -8.87
CA GLU A 76 -23.10 8.61 -9.71
C GLU A 76 -21.69 9.13 -10.02
N CYS A 77 -20.76 9.01 -9.05
CA CYS A 77 -19.38 9.43 -9.19
C CYS A 77 -18.43 8.26 -9.52
N CYS A 78 -18.91 7.02 -9.44
CA CYS A 78 -18.13 5.81 -9.68
C CYS A 78 -18.45 5.16 -11.03
N THR A 79 -17.50 5.23 -11.96
CA THR A 79 -17.64 4.62 -13.30
C THR A 79 -17.46 3.09 -13.31
N HIS A 80 -17.05 2.47 -12.20
CA HIS A 80 -16.92 1.01 -12.12
C HIS A 80 -18.28 0.33 -12.16
N LYS A 81 -18.46 -0.69 -13.01
CA LYS A 81 -19.77 -1.30 -13.31
C LYS A 81 -20.57 -1.67 -12.05
N THR A 82 -19.91 -2.31 -11.08
CA THR A 82 -20.56 -2.81 -9.87
C THR A 82 -20.18 -2.04 -8.61
N GLY A 83 -19.08 -1.28 -8.62
CA GLY A 83 -18.49 -0.72 -7.39
C GLY A 83 -17.94 -1.75 -6.37
N PHE A 84 -18.01 -3.05 -6.67
CA PHE A 84 -17.62 -4.13 -5.75
C PHE A 84 -16.32 -4.82 -6.17
N PHE A 85 -15.48 -5.18 -5.20
CA PHE A 85 -14.15 -5.78 -5.40
C PHE A 85 -13.86 -6.89 -4.39
N ASN A 86 -13.30 -8.00 -4.87
CA ASN A 86 -12.92 -9.14 -4.01
C ASN A 86 -11.43 -9.10 -3.61
N ARG A 87 -10.63 -8.20 -4.20
CA ARG A 87 -9.18 -8.08 -3.95
C ARG A 87 -8.82 -6.65 -3.54
N ARG A 88 -8.07 -6.53 -2.44
CA ARG A 88 -7.53 -5.25 -1.93
C ARG A 88 -6.76 -4.48 -3.00
N TYR A 89 -5.94 -5.18 -3.79
CA TYR A 89 -5.17 -4.56 -4.87
C TYR A 89 -6.07 -3.90 -5.92
N ASP A 90 -7.09 -4.60 -6.41
CA ASP A 90 -7.98 -4.09 -7.46
C ASP A 90 -8.81 -2.92 -6.93
N PHE A 91 -9.28 -3.03 -5.68
CA PHE A 91 -9.96 -1.95 -4.98
C PHE A 91 -9.11 -0.67 -4.86
N LYS A 92 -7.91 -0.75 -4.28
CA LYS A 92 -7.00 0.40 -4.15
C LYS A 92 -6.64 1.00 -5.51
N LYS A 93 -6.35 0.15 -6.49
CA LYS A 93 -6.04 0.59 -7.85
C LYS A 93 -7.22 1.34 -8.48
N HIS A 94 -8.45 0.87 -8.28
CA HIS A 94 -9.64 1.54 -8.76
C HIS A 94 -9.79 2.94 -8.17
N LEU A 95 -9.66 3.07 -6.84
CA LEU A 95 -9.72 4.38 -6.16
C LEU A 95 -8.71 5.37 -6.74
N LEU A 96 -7.45 4.95 -6.93
CA LEU A 96 -6.43 5.82 -7.53
C LEU A 96 -6.64 6.12 -9.02
N HIS A 97 -7.38 5.28 -9.74
CA HIS A 97 -7.57 5.44 -11.19
C HIS A 97 -8.75 6.33 -11.52
N ILE A 98 -9.79 6.30 -10.68
CA ILE A 98 -11.07 6.97 -10.91
C ILE A 98 -11.25 8.17 -9.98
N HIS A 99 -10.83 8.06 -8.71
CA HIS A 99 -11.17 9.01 -7.65
C HIS A 99 -9.97 9.81 -7.13
N PHE A 100 -8.81 9.70 -7.77
CA PHE A 100 -7.62 10.48 -7.45
C PHE A 100 -7.08 11.16 -8.70
N ILE A 101 -6.84 12.47 -8.59
CA ILE A 101 -6.32 13.28 -9.68
C ILE A 101 -4.80 13.32 -9.53
N LEU A 102 -4.10 12.51 -10.32
CA LEU A 102 -2.64 12.51 -10.34
C LEU A 102 -2.11 13.76 -11.07
N ASP A 103 -1.11 14.42 -10.48
CA ASP A 103 -0.50 15.62 -11.06
C ASP A 103 0.18 15.30 -12.40
N ASP A 104 0.92 14.19 -12.45
CA ASP A 104 1.55 13.71 -13.68
C ASP A 104 0.68 12.61 -14.33
N PRO A 105 0.08 12.86 -15.51
CA PRO A 105 -0.72 11.87 -16.22
C PRO A 105 0.07 10.62 -16.63
N LYS A 106 1.41 10.69 -16.73
CA LYS A 106 2.27 9.53 -17.03
C LYS A 106 2.20 8.47 -15.94
N VAL A 107 1.92 8.85 -14.70
CA VAL A 107 1.81 7.93 -13.56
C VAL A 107 0.71 6.88 -13.76
N LYS A 108 -0.36 7.22 -14.50
CA LYS A 108 -1.44 6.25 -14.80
C LYS A 108 -0.91 4.99 -15.49
N LYS A 109 0.14 5.13 -16.32
CA LYS A 109 0.78 4.05 -17.09
C LYS A 109 1.64 3.10 -16.25
N LEU A 110 2.00 3.45 -15.01
CA LEU A 110 2.81 2.58 -14.15
C LEU A 110 2.06 1.27 -13.86
N LYS A 111 2.77 0.14 -13.88
CA LYS A 111 2.14 -1.17 -13.65
C LYS A 111 2.01 -1.51 -12.16
N SER A 112 2.97 -1.08 -11.36
CA SER A 112 2.97 -1.33 -9.92
C SER A 112 2.04 -0.36 -9.20
N LEU A 113 1.19 -0.88 -8.31
CA LEU A 113 0.40 -0.07 -7.39
C LEU A 113 1.32 0.70 -6.45
N GLU A 114 2.37 0.05 -5.92
CA GLU A 114 3.30 0.65 -4.98
C GLU A 114 4.04 1.87 -5.54
N GLN A 115 4.39 1.83 -6.83
CA GLN A 115 4.98 2.99 -7.50
C GLN A 115 4.01 4.16 -7.61
N LYS A 116 2.70 3.91 -7.69
CA LYS A 116 1.67 4.94 -7.74
C LYS A 116 1.43 5.56 -6.37
N LEU A 117 1.50 4.75 -5.31
CA LEU A 117 1.29 5.20 -3.92
C LEU A 117 2.22 6.35 -3.51
N ARG A 118 3.44 6.40 -4.07
CA ARG A 118 4.43 7.44 -3.77
C ARG A 118 4.29 8.72 -4.62
N LYS A 119 3.25 8.83 -5.44
CA LYS A 119 3.04 9.97 -6.34
C LYS A 119 2.03 10.95 -5.75
N ARG A 120 2.26 12.23 -5.99
CA ARG A 120 1.39 13.32 -5.55
C ARG A 120 0.24 13.55 -6.52
N GLY A 121 -0.79 14.17 -5.98
CA GLY A 121 -2.03 14.47 -6.66
C GLY A 121 -3.00 15.14 -5.70
N HIS A 122 -4.24 15.21 -6.15
CA HIS A 122 -5.32 15.86 -5.42
C HIS A 122 -6.49 14.89 -5.26
N CYS A 123 -7.07 14.89 -4.06
CA CYS A 123 -8.35 14.26 -3.81
C CYS A 123 -9.48 15.07 -4.48
N LEU A 124 -10.65 14.46 -4.69
CA LEU A 124 -11.83 15.15 -5.22
C LEU A 124 -12.35 16.25 -4.28
N CYS A 125 -12.03 16.19 -2.99
CA CYS A 125 -12.28 17.26 -2.04
C CYS A 125 -11.36 18.49 -2.21
N GLY A 126 -10.36 18.42 -3.10
CA GLY A 126 -9.40 19.49 -3.38
C GLY A 126 -8.11 19.45 -2.57
N GLN A 127 -7.99 18.57 -1.56
CA GLN A 127 -6.76 18.45 -0.77
C GLN A 127 -5.62 17.81 -1.58
N GLU A 128 -4.44 18.41 -1.54
CA GLU A 128 -3.22 17.88 -2.14
C GLU A 128 -2.52 16.91 -1.17
N MET A 129 -2.24 15.70 -1.65
CA MET A 129 -1.59 14.65 -0.86
C MET A 129 -0.96 13.60 -1.75
N SER A 130 -0.20 12.67 -1.19
CA SER A 130 0.23 11.48 -1.92
C SER A 130 -0.95 10.53 -2.18
N ALA A 131 -0.80 9.67 -3.18
CA ALA A 131 -1.78 8.64 -3.49
C ALA A 131 -2.01 7.68 -2.31
N GLN A 132 -0.98 7.39 -1.49
CA GLN A 132 -1.17 6.58 -0.28
C GLN A 132 -2.04 7.32 0.75
N GLU A 133 -1.71 8.57 1.05
CA GLU A 133 -2.49 9.41 1.97
C GLU A 133 -3.93 9.58 1.48
N SER A 134 -4.14 9.72 0.17
CA SER A 134 -5.49 9.80 -0.38
C SER A 134 -6.33 8.55 -0.14
N LEU A 135 -5.74 7.37 -0.23
CA LEU A 135 -6.47 6.13 0.08
C LEU A 135 -6.88 6.08 1.55
N ASP A 136 -5.99 6.51 2.44
CA ASP A 136 -6.25 6.51 3.87
C ASP A 136 -7.30 7.59 4.21
N HIS A 137 -7.16 8.80 3.67
CA HIS A 137 -8.09 9.92 3.80
C HIS A 137 -9.54 9.59 3.42
N ILE A 138 -9.76 8.83 2.34
CA ILE A 138 -11.11 8.48 1.86
C ILE A 138 -11.66 7.18 2.48
N THR A 139 -10.84 6.40 3.21
CA THR A 139 -11.29 5.14 3.83
C THR A 139 -11.34 5.21 5.36
N GLN A 140 -10.76 6.24 5.96
CA GLN A 140 -10.84 6.50 7.39
C GLN A 140 -12.10 7.29 7.73
N VAL A 141 -12.60 7.03 8.93
CA VAL A 141 -13.65 7.80 9.60
C VAL A 141 -13.08 8.42 10.86
N ASP A 142 -13.66 9.53 11.30
CA ASP A 142 -13.28 10.22 12.52
C ASP A 142 -13.89 9.55 13.78
N GLU A 143 -13.72 10.19 14.94
CA GLU A 143 -14.27 9.72 16.22
C GLU A 143 -15.80 9.66 16.24
N ASN A 144 -16.46 10.44 15.37
CA ASN A 144 -17.92 10.49 15.24
C ASN A 144 -18.46 9.50 14.19
N GLN A 145 -17.60 8.63 13.64
CA GLN A 145 -17.91 7.73 12.52
C GLN A 145 -18.21 8.44 11.20
N GLU A 146 -17.83 9.71 11.07
CA GLU A 146 -18.02 10.50 9.86
C GLU A 146 -16.80 10.36 8.93
N PRO A 147 -16.98 10.39 7.60
CA PRO A 147 -15.85 10.35 6.67
C PRO A 147 -14.89 11.54 6.90
N VAL A 148 -13.59 11.25 7.02
CA VAL A 148 -12.56 12.30 7.14
C VAL A 148 -12.50 13.17 5.88
N CYS A 149 -12.88 12.61 4.72
CA CYS A 149 -12.92 13.32 3.46
C CYS A 149 -14.16 14.24 3.35
N PRO A 150 -13.99 15.56 3.20
CA PRO A 150 -15.13 16.48 3.10
C PRO A 150 -16.07 16.20 1.92
N ASP A 151 -15.54 15.76 0.78
CA ASP A 151 -16.37 15.41 -0.38
C ASP A 151 -17.21 14.15 -0.15
N LEU A 152 -16.78 13.25 0.74
CA LEU A 152 -17.59 12.08 1.14
C LEU A 152 -18.60 12.43 2.24
N ALA A 153 -18.27 13.34 3.15
CA ALA A 153 -19.18 13.76 4.23
C ALA A 153 -20.38 14.58 3.73
N GLN A 154 -20.24 15.25 2.57
CA GLN A 154 -21.30 16.09 2.00
C GLN A 154 -22.28 15.35 1.09
N ARG A 155 -22.19 14.02 0.95
CA ARG A 155 -22.94 13.21 -0.01
C ARG A 155 -23.75 12.11 0.65
#